data_AF-A0A6A7ZH07-F1
#
_entry.id   AF-A0A6A7ZH07-F1
#
_cell.length_a   1.000
_cell.length_b   1.000
_cell.length_c   1.000
_cell.angle_alpha   90.00
_cell.angle_beta   90.00
_cell.angle_gamma   90.00
#
_symmetry.space_group_name_H-M   'P 1'
#
loop_
_entity.id
_entity.type
_entity.pdbx_description
1 polymer ?
#
loop_
_entity_poly.entity_id
_entity_poly.type
_entity_poly.pdbx_seq_one_letter_code
_entity_poly.pdbx_strand_id
1 'polypeptide(L)'
;MTLVDTSVLLDLVTDDASWAGWSIDQLEAASLQGPLLINDVTYAELGVRYERIETLDSFKAEAGLELLALPRAALFLAGKVFAPFRARIQAHCL
;
A
#
# COMPACT_ATOMS: atom_id res chain seq x y z
N MET A 1 -11.62 8.08 -4.61
CA MET A 1 -10.35 7.35 -4.89
C MET A 1 -9.60 7.24 -3.58
N THR A 2 -9.07 6.06 -3.27
CA THR A 2 -8.34 5.80 -2.03
C THR A 2 -7.05 5.09 -2.36
N LEU A 3 -5.91 5.64 -1.93
CA LEU A 3 -4.62 4.96 -2.05
C LEU A 3 -4.45 4.02 -0.86
N VAL A 4 -4.23 2.73 -1.14
CA VAL A 4 -4.09 1.66 -0.16
C VAL A 4 -2.61 1.37 0.07
N ASP A 5 -2.21 1.33 1.34
CA ASP A 5 -0.85 1.01 1.74
C ASP A 5 -0.63 -0.51 1.81
N THR A 6 0.63 -0.93 1.71
CA THR A 6 1.01 -2.34 1.75
C THR A 6 0.60 -3.02 3.05
N SER A 7 0.67 -2.32 4.18
CA SER A 7 0.29 -2.86 5.50
C SER A 7 -1.12 -3.46 5.50
N VAL A 8 -2.12 -2.70 5.03
CA VAL A 8 -3.51 -3.14 4.91
C VAL A 8 -3.64 -4.37 4.02
N LEU A 9 -2.93 -4.39 2.88
CA LEU A 9 -2.98 -5.51 1.94
C LEU A 9 -2.26 -6.75 2.48
N LEU A 10 -1.20 -6.57 3.25
CA LEU A 10 -0.48 -7.67 3.88
C LEU A 10 -1.34 -8.40 4.90
N ASP A 11 -2.18 -7.69 5.64
CA ASP A 11 -3.11 -8.32 6.59
C ASP A 11 -4.00 -9.36 5.90
N LEU A 12 -4.47 -9.05 4.68
CA LEU A 12 -5.27 -9.98 3.86
C LEU A 12 -4.41 -11.13 3.32
N VAL A 13 -3.23 -10.82 2.79
CA VAL A 13 -2.32 -11.81 2.18
C VAL A 13 -1.80 -12.82 3.21
N THR A 14 -1.62 -12.39 4.47
CA THR A 14 -1.14 -13.24 5.54
C THR A 14 -2.23 -13.82 6.43
N ASP A 15 -3.51 -13.49 6.18
CA ASP A 15 -4.63 -13.81 7.05
C ASP A 15 -4.35 -13.42 8.52
N ASP A 16 -3.94 -12.17 8.72
CA ASP A 16 -3.57 -11.67 10.05
C ASP A 16 -4.77 -11.72 10.99
N ALA A 17 -4.68 -12.52 12.04
CA ALA A 17 -5.77 -12.76 12.99
C ALA A 17 -6.26 -11.51 13.73
N SER A 18 -5.43 -10.46 13.83
CA SER A 18 -5.78 -9.22 14.52
C SER A 18 -6.32 -8.17 13.55
N TRP A 19 -5.78 -8.11 12.33
CA TRP A 19 -5.97 -6.98 11.43
C TRP A 19 -6.76 -7.30 10.16
N ALA A 20 -6.82 -8.55 9.71
CA ALA A 20 -7.48 -8.90 8.45
C ALA A 20 -8.94 -8.44 8.40
N GLY A 21 -9.70 -8.67 9.48
CA GLY A 21 -11.10 -8.24 9.56
C GLY A 21 -11.26 -6.72 9.44
N TRP A 22 -10.44 -5.95 10.18
CA TRP A 22 -10.46 -4.50 10.10
C TRP A 22 -10.06 -3.99 8.70
N SER A 23 -9.02 -4.58 8.12
CA SER A 23 -8.52 -4.20 6.79
C SER A 23 -9.56 -4.49 5.71
N ILE A 24 -10.29 -5.62 5.79
CA ILE A 24 -11.41 -5.93 4.89
C ILE A 24 -12.53 -4.89 5.03
N ASP A 25 -12.99 -4.59 6.24
CA ASP A 25 -14.07 -3.61 6.48
C ASP A 25 -13.71 -2.23 5.88
N GLN A 26 -12.45 -1.81 6.03
CA GLN A 26 -11.97 -0.54 5.50
C GLN A 26 -11.88 -0.53 3.97
N LEU A 27 -11.43 -1.63 3.35
CA LEU A 27 -11.39 -1.77 1.89
C LEU A 27 -12.79 -1.78 1.30
N GLU A 28 -13.73 -2.50 1.91
CA GLU A 28 -15.14 -2.50 1.51
C GLU A 28 -15.73 -1.09 1.59
N ALA A 29 -15.59 -0.43 2.74
CA ALA A 29 -16.09 0.94 2.94
C ALA A 29 -15.48 1.96 1.96
N ALA A 30 -14.20 1.82 1.64
CA ALA A 30 -13.51 2.67 0.68
C ALA A 30 -13.95 2.38 -0.77
N SER A 31 -14.19 1.11 -1.12
CA SER A 31 -14.64 0.70 -2.46
C SER A 31 -16.01 1.30 -2.82
N LEU A 32 -16.89 1.48 -1.82
CA LEU A 32 -18.18 2.15 -1.98
C LEU A 32 -18.04 3.65 -2.33
N GLN A 33 -16.90 4.27 -2.03
CA GLN A 33 -16.63 5.70 -2.27
C GLN A 33 -15.83 5.95 -3.55
N GLY A 34 -15.33 4.91 -4.20
CA GLY A 34 -14.59 5.00 -5.45
C GLY A 34 -13.45 3.97 -5.54
N PRO A 35 -12.58 4.09 -6.55
CA PRO A 35 -11.56 3.09 -6.83
C PRO A 35 -10.50 3.03 -5.74
N LEU A 36 -10.05 1.81 -5.47
CA LEU A 36 -8.91 1.49 -4.61
C LEU A 36 -7.64 1.46 -5.46
N LEU A 37 -6.67 2.27 -5.09
CA LEU A 37 -5.44 2.47 -5.83
C LEU A 37 -4.28 1.87 -5.06
N ILE A 38 -3.33 1.27 -5.76
CA ILE A 38 -1.98 0.99 -5.25
C ILE A 38 -0.96 1.71 -6.11
N ASN A 39 0.22 1.99 -5.58
CA ASN A 39 1.29 2.63 -6.33
C ASN A 39 2.43 1.65 -6.65
N ASP A 40 3.40 2.11 -7.44
CA ASP A 40 4.56 1.28 -7.85
C ASP A 40 5.35 0.72 -6.65
N VAL A 41 5.44 1.45 -5.54
CA VAL A 41 6.14 1.01 -4.31
C VAL A 41 5.33 -0.08 -3.62
N THR A 42 4.03 0.12 -3.43
CA THR A 42 3.11 -0.88 -2.85
C THR A 42 3.13 -2.18 -3.65
N TYR A 43 3.07 -2.09 -4.99
CA TYR A 43 3.16 -3.26 -5.87
C TYR A 43 4.50 -4.00 -5.70
N ALA A 44 5.61 -3.26 -5.63
CA ALA A 44 6.94 -3.85 -5.43
C ALA A 44 7.07 -4.56 -4.08
N GLU A 45 6.53 -3.98 -3.00
CA GLU A 45 6.57 -4.58 -1.66
C GLU A 45 5.73 -5.86 -1.59
N LEU A 46 4.53 -5.86 -2.19
CA LEU A 46 3.71 -7.07 -2.31
C LEU A 46 4.44 -8.17 -3.08
N GLY A 47 5.14 -7.81 -4.16
CA GLY A 47 5.87 -8.74 -5.01
C GLY A 47 6.88 -9.62 -4.26
N VAL A 48 7.44 -9.15 -3.13
CA VAL A 48 8.36 -9.96 -2.31
C VAL A 48 7.72 -11.25 -1.80
N ARG A 49 6.38 -11.29 -1.65
CA ARG A 49 5.65 -12.45 -1.14
C ARG A 49 5.16 -13.42 -2.21
N TYR A 50 5.26 -13.07 -3.48
CA TYR A 50 4.78 -13.89 -4.58
C TYR A 50 5.95 -14.41 -5.41
N GLU A 51 5.97 -15.71 -5.67
CA GLU A 51 7.01 -16.32 -6.52
C GLU A 51 6.87 -15.91 -8.00
N ARG A 52 5.66 -15.49 -8.41
CA ARG A 52 5.31 -15.21 -9.80
C ARG A 52 4.49 -13.93 -9.90
N ILE A 53 4.79 -13.12 -10.91
CA ILE A 53 4.08 -11.86 -11.18
C ILE A 53 2.60 -12.09 -11.48
N GLU A 54 2.25 -13.21 -12.14
CA GLU A 54 0.86 -13.52 -12.47
C GLU A 54 0.01 -13.75 -11.21
N THR A 55 0.59 -14.32 -10.14
CA THR A 55 -0.14 -14.52 -8.89
C THR A 55 -0.42 -13.20 -8.19
N LEU A 56 0.52 -12.26 -8.22
CA LEU A 56 0.32 -10.90 -7.70
C LEU A 56 -0.71 -10.14 -8.53
N ASP A 57 -0.64 -10.24 -9.85
CA ASP A 57 -1.61 -9.57 -10.73
C ASP A 57 -3.03 -10.14 -10.58
N SER A 58 -3.17 -11.45 -10.37
CA SER A 58 -4.46 -12.06 -10.02
C SER A 58 -5.00 -11.52 -8.69
N PHE A 59 -4.17 -11.48 -7.63
CA PHE A 59 -4.58 -10.90 -6.33
C PHE A 59 -5.06 -9.44 -6.49
N LYS A 60 -4.30 -8.62 -7.21
CA LYS A 60 -4.65 -7.23 -7.51
C LYS A 60 -6.01 -7.14 -8.22
N ALA A 61 -6.25 -7.99 -9.20
CA ALA A 61 -7.52 -8.02 -9.95
C ALA A 61 -8.69 -8.49 -9.07
N GLU A 62 -8.49 -9.53 -8.26
CA GLU A 62 -9.50 -10.07 -7.33
C GLU A 62 -9.87 -9.05 -6.26
N ALA A 63 -8.89 -8.31 -5.74
CA ALA A 63 -9.09 -7.24 -4.75
C ALA A 63 -9.60 -5.91 -5.37
N GLY A 64 -9.79 -5.84 -6.70
CA GLY A 64 -10.29 -4.64 -7.38
C GLY A 64 -9.33 -3.45 -7.29
N LEU A 65 -8.02 -3.70 -7.21
CA LEU A 65 -6.99 -2.68 -7.05
C LEU A 65 -6.52 -2.15 -8.41
N GLU A 66 -6.45 -0.83 -8.54
CA GLU A 66 -5.88 -0.17 -9.72
C GLU A 66 -4.44 0.26 -9.45
N LEU A 67 -3.51 -0.10 -10.33
CA LEU A 67 -2.13 0.35 -10.24
C LEU A 67 -1.99 1.76 -10.83
N LEU A 68 -1.55 2.70 -9.99
CA LEU A 68 -1.25 4.07 -10.39
C LEU A 68 0.27 4.31 -10.38
N ALA A 69 0.82 4.61 -11.55
CA ALA A 69 2.23 4.98 -11.68
C ALA A 69 2.53 6.27 -10.91
N LEU A 70 3.60 6.28 -10.11
CA LEU A 70 4.04 7.45 -9.36
C LEU A 70 4.76 8.43 -10.28
N PRO A 71 4.23 9.65 -10.47
CA PRO A 71 4.92 10.66 -11.26
C PRO A 71 6.24 11.06 -10.58
N ARG A 72 7.26 11.37 -11.39
CA ARG A 72 8.57 11.84 -10.89
C ARG A 72 8.45 13.03 -9.93
N ALA A 73 7.47 13.91 -10.16
CA ALA A 73 7.20 15.04 -9.28
C ALA A 73 6.72 14.61 -7.88
N ALA A 74 5.86 13.59 -7.78
CA ALA A 74 5.41 13.04 -6.50
C ALA A 74 6.58 12.41 -5.74
N LEU A 75 7.43 11.64 -6.42
CA LEU A 75 8.64 11.06 -5.84
C LEU A 75 9.61 12.13 -5.31
N PHE A 76 9.80 13.21 -6.07
CA PHE A 76 10.63 14.34 -5.64
C PHE A 76 10.09 14.98 -4.36
N LEU A 77 8.78 15.26 -4.30
CA LEU A 77 8.13 15.84 -3.13
C LEU A 77 8.19 14.91 -1.91
N ALA A 78 8.01 13.60 -2.11
CA ALA A 78 8.17 12.62 -1.03
C ALA A 78 9.56 12.70 -0.40
N GLY A 79 10.62 12.82 -1.21
CA GLY A 79 11.99 13.02 -0.71
C GLY A 79 12.18 14.31 0.09
N LYS A 80 11.50 15.41 -0.28
CA LYS A 80 11.55 16.68 0.46
C LYS A 80 10.89 16.59 1.84
N VAL A 81 9.85 15.78 1.97
CA VAL A 81 9.16 15.54 3.26
C VAL A 81 9.88 14.47 4.10
N PHE A 82 10.51 13.48 3.47
CA PHE A 82 11.22 12.41 4.16
C PHE A 82 12.42 12.92 4.99
N ALA A 83 13.21 13.85 4.46
CA ALA A 83 14.39 14.38 5.15
C ALA A 83 14.08 14.97 6.55
N PRO A 84 13.12 15.91 6.72
CA PRO A 84 12.76 16.41 8.05
C PRO A 84 12.07 15.36 8.92
N PHE A 85 11.26 14.46 8.34
CA PHE A 85 10.65 13.36 9.08
C PHE A 85 11.71 12.46 9.74
N ARG A 86 12.74 12.06 8.97
CA ARG A 86 13.86 11.25 9.48
C ARG A 86 14.65 11.97 10.58
N ALA A 87 14.91 13.27 10.41
CA ALA A 87 15.60 14.06 11.43
C ALA A 87 14.82 14.13 12.75
N ARG A 88 13.49 14.24 12.70
CA ARG A 88 12.63 14.24 13.89
C ARG A 88 12.66 12.91 14.63
N ILE A 89 12.64 11.79 13.91
CA ILE A 89 12.74 10.45 14.52
C ILE A 89 14.09 10.30 15.24
N GLN A 90 15.19 10.68 14.58
CA GLN A 90 16.53 10.57 15.17
C GLN A 90 16.71 11.47 16.41
N ALA A 91 16.07 12.63 16.43
CA ALA A 91 16.10 13.54 17.57
C ALA A 91 15.26 13.09 18.78
N HIS A 92 14.29 12.18 18.60
CA HIS A 92 13.49 11.60 19.70
C HIS A 92 14.08 10.30 20.27
N CYS A 93 15.12 9.74 19.65
CA CYS A 93 15.86 8.59 20.15
C CYS A 93 17.13 8.97 20.96
N LEU A 94 17.38 10.27 21.15
CA LEU A 94 18.43 10.84 22.00
C LEU A 94 17.79 11.59 23.18
#